data_AF-C5KKW4-F1
#
_entry.id   AF-C5KKW4-F1
#
_cell.length_a   1.000
_cell.length_b   1.000
_cell.length_c   1.000
_cell.angle_alpha   90.00
_cell.angle_beta   90.00
_cell.angle_gamma   90.00
#
_symmetry.space_group_name_H-M   'P 1'
#
loop_
_entity.id
_entity.type
_entity.pdbx_description
1 polymer ?
#
loop_
_entity_poly.entity_id
_entity_poly.type
_entity_poly.pdbx_seq_one_letter_code
_entity_poly.pdbx_strand_id
1 'polypeptide(L)'
;YGQTGSGKSYTMMGNDEEEGIIPRIIESLFESMKHDTTGETKVWVSYIEIYNERIQDLLSAGSKGILALQIFEHPKLGVVVPGISECPVESVEEV
;
A
#
# COMPACT_ATOMS: atom_id res chain seq x y z
N TYR A 1 -5.75 -10.44 -11.63
CA TYR A 1 -6.71 -10.22 -12.73
C TYR A 1 -7.72 -11.37 -12.72
N GLY A 2 -9.03 -11.11 -12.85
CA GLY A 2 -10.06 -12.16 -12.74
C GLY A 2 -11.47 -11.59 -12.55
N GLN A 3 -12.50 -12.40 -12.78
CA GLN A 3 -13.90 -11.97 -12.65
C GLN A 3 -14.30 -11.67 -11.20
N THR A 4 -15.40 -10.95 -10.98
CA THR A 4 -15.97 -10.76 -9.64
C THR A 4 -16.34 -12.13 -9.03
N GLY A 5 -16.03 -12.31 -7.75
CA GLY A 5 -16.21 -13.60 -7.07
C GLY A 5 -15.10 -14.64 -7.33
N SER A 6 -14.09 -14.34 -8.16
CA SER A 6 -12.98 -15.28 -8.42
C SER A 6 -11.91 -15.32 -7.32
N GLY A 7 -12.18 -14.75 -6.14
CA GLY A 7 -11.24 -14.77 -5.01
C GLY A 7 -10.12 -13.71 -5.05
N LYS A 8 -10.16 -12.68 -5.89
CA LYS A 8 -9.09 -11.65 -5.96
C LYS A 8 -8.75 -11.03 -4.59
N SER A 9 -9.74 -10.55 -3.86
CA SER A 9 -9.54 -9.96 -2.53
C SER A 9 -9.11 -11.00 -1.51
N TYR A 10 -9.65 -12.21 -1.59
CA TYR A 10 -9.26 -13.32 -0.73
C TYR A 10 -7.79 -13.74 -0.96
N THR A 11 -7.29 -13.74 -2.20
CA THR A 11 -5.86 -14.02 -2.45
C THR A 11 -4.96 -12.86 -2.02
N MET A 12 -5.34 -11.60 -2.28
CA MET A 12 -4.49 -10.45 -1.98
C MET A 12 -4.50 -10.07 -0.50
N MET A 13 -5.67 -9.95 0.11
CA MET A 13 -5.83 -9.55 1.51
C MET A 13 -6.08 -10.75 2.43
N GLY A 14 -6.91 -11.71 1.98
CA GLY A 14 -7.34 -12.82 2.83
C GLY A 14 -8.57 -12.49 3.66
N ASN A 15 -8.71 -13.20 4.77
CA ASN A 15 -9.67 -12.97 5.84
C ASN A 15 -9.00 -13.24 7.20
N ASP A 16 -9.77 -13.18 8.29
CA ASP A 16 -9.24 -13.35 9.66
C ASP A 16 -8.69 -14.76 9.95
N GLU A 17 -9.06 -15.77 9.15
CA GLU A 17 -8.61 -17.16 9.32
C GLU A 17 -7.42 -17.51 8.42
N GLU A 18 -7.40 -16.92 7.23
CA GLU A 18 -6.48 -17.21 6.15
C GLU A 18 -5.98 -15.91 5.52
N GLU A 19 -4.81 -15.47 5.98
CA GLU A 19 -4.15 -14.28 5.46
C GLU A 19 -3.77 -14.42 3.98
N GLY A 20 -3.93 -13.33 3.24
CA GLY A 20 -3.55 -13.22 1.82
C GLY A 20 -2.09 -12.83 1.62
N ILE A 21 -1.77 -12.46 0.38
CA ILE A 21 -0.41 -12.11 -0.03
C ILE A 21 0.11 -10.84 0.68
N ILE A 22 -0.71 -9.79 0.79
CA ILE A 22 -0.32 -8.49 1.35
C ILE A 22 0.13 -8.61 2.81
N PRO A 23 -0.70 -9.12 3.75
CA PRO A 23 -0.28 -9.27 5.16
C PRO A 23 0.97 -10.14 5.30
N ARG A 24 1.04 -11.29 4.60
CA ARG A 24 2.22 -12.18 4.62
C ARG A 24 3.51 -11.52 4.13
N ILE A 25 3.42 -10.66 3.11
CA ILE A 25 4.59 -9.90 2.62
C ILE A 25 5.03 -8.88 3.68
N ILE A 26 4.09 -8.20 4.34
CA ILE A 26 4.40 -7.23 5.39
C ILE A 26 5.12 -7.94 6.55
N GLU A 27 4.59 -9.08 7.02
CA GLU A 27 5.24 -9.90 8.04
C GLU A 27 6.66 -10.31 7.64
N SER A 28 6.81 -10.87 6.43
CA SER A 28 8.11 -11.34 5.92
C SER A 28 9.12 -10.20 5.75
N LEU A 29 8.65 -9.01 5.36
CA LEU A 29 9.46 -7.80 5.21
C LEU A 29 10.04 -7.39 6.56
N PHE A 30 9.18 -7.22 7.56
CA PHE A 30 9.60 -6.80 8.90
C PHE A 30 10.44 -7.88 9.60
N GLU A 31 10.17 -9.17 9.37
CA GLU A 31 11.04 -10.25 9.84
C GLU A 31 12.43 -10.17 9.22
N SER A 32 12.52 -9.97 7.89
CA SER A 32 13.79 -9.81 7.19
C SER A 32 14.59 -8.60 7.71
N MET A 33 13.91 -7.49 8.01
CA MET A 33 14.53 -6.30 8.58
C MET A 33 15.13 -6.55 9.98
N LYS A 34 14.53 -7.41 10.79
CA LYS A 34 15.09 -7.78 12.12
C LYS A 34 16.38 -8.58 12.00
N HIS A 35 16.55 -9.32 10.90
CA HIS A 35 17.74 -10.13 10.63
C HIS A 35 18.85 -9.35 9.91
N ASP A 36 18.51 -8.25 9.24
CA ASP A 36 19.49 -7.37 8.62
C ASP A 36 20.16 -6.49 9.68
N THR A 37 21.45 -6.76 9.92
CA THR A 37 22.29 -5.98 10.85
C THR A 37 23.05 -4.85 10.15
N THR A 38 22.84 -4.69 8.84
CA THR A 38 23.62 -3.81 7.98
C THR A 38 22.84 -2.57 7.55
N GLY A 39 22.61 -1.66 8.50
CA GLY A 39 22.09 -0.32 8.23
C GLY A 39 20.74 -0.03 8.89
N GLU A 40 20.26 1.20 8.68
CA GLU A 40 18.93 1.64 9.13
C GLU A 40 17.96 1.51 7.95
N THR A 41 16.96 0.62 8.07
CA THR A 41 15.91 0.45 7.08
C THR A 41 14.64 1.16 7.55
N LYS A 42 14.05 1.96 6.67
CA LYS A 42 12.82 2.71 6.93
C LYS A 42 11.74 2.31 5.94
N VAL A 43 10.51 2.15 6.42
CA VAL A 43 9.37 1.70 5.63
C VAL A 43 8.29 2.77 5.64
N TRP A 44 7.73 3.03 4.46
CA TRP A 44 6.57 3.89 4.29
C TRP A 44 5.48 3.12 3.56
N VAL A 45 4.23 3.38 3.95
CA VAL A 45 3.04 2.79 3.35
C VAL A 45 2.17 3.88 2.76
N SER A 46 1.65 3.62 1.57
CA SER A 46 0.62 4.42 0.90
C SER A 46 -0.48 3.47 0.44
N TYR A 47 -1.76 3.87 0.58
CA TYR A 47 -2.88 3.07 0.13
C TYR A 47 -3.88 3.92 -0.65
N ILE A 48 -4.13 3.54 -1.91
CA ILE A 48 -4.97 4.31 -2.83
C ILE A 48 -6.05 3.42 -3.46
N GLU A 49 -7.20 4.01 -3.74
CA GLU A 49 -8.25 3.43 -4.56
C GLU A 49 -8.33 4.18 -5.89
N ILE A 50 -8.52 3.42 -6.98
CA ILE A 50 -8.83 3.98 -8.30
C ILE A 50 -10.23 3.53 -8.67
N TYR A 51 -11.17 4.48 -8.72
CA TYR A 51 -12.55 4.22 -9.08
C TYR A 51 -13.07 5.28 -10.04
N ASN A 52 -13.61 4.86 -11.18
CA ASN A 52 -14.14 5.76 -12.22
C ASN A 52 -13.15 6.88 -12.63
N GLU A 53 -11.90 6.49 -12.90
CA GLU A 53 -10.79 7.40 -13.27
C GLU A 53 -10.45 8.46 -12.20
N ARG A 54 -10.93 8.28 -10.97
CA ARG A 54 -10.58 9.11 -9.82
C ARG A 54 -9.71 8.32 -8.88
N ILE A 55 -8.66 8.97 -8.41
CA ILE A 55 -7.78 8.46 -7.36
C ILE A 55 -8.27 9.00 -6.03
N GLN A 56 -8.43 8.11 -5.06
CA GLN A 56 -8.73 8.43 -3.68
C GLN A 56 -7.60 7.91 -2.78
N ASP A 57 -7.08 8.77 -1.93
CA ASP A 57 -6.12 8.39 -0.91
C ASP A 57 -6.84 7.83 0.33
N LEU A 58 -6.64 6.54 0.60
CA LEU A 58 -7.30 5.81 1.69
C LEU A 58 -6.65 6.05 3.06
N LEU A 59 -5.43 6.59 3.10
CA LEU A 59 -4.74 6.92 4.36
C LEU A 59 -4.89 8.39 4.76
N SER A 60 -5.44 9.23 3.88
CA SER A 60 -5.66 10.64 4.20
C SER A 60 -6.75 10.83 5.26
N ALA A 61 -6.41 11.48 6.38
CA ALA A 61 -7.37 11.86 7.41
C ALA A 61 -8.27 13.01 6.93
N GLY A 62 -9.44 12.69 6.36
CA GLY A 62 -10.53 13.64 6.10
C GLY A 62 -10.78 13.99 4.62
N SER A 63 -11.61 15.02 4.39
CA SER A 63 -12.17 15.44 3.09
C SER A 63 -11.16 15.89 2.03
N LYS A 64 -9.86 15.82 2.33
CA LYS A 64 -8.76 16.07 1.38
C LYS A 64 -8.53 14.88 0.43
N GLY A 65 -9.03 13.68 0.75
CA GLY A 65 -8.84 12.47 -0.06
C GLY A 65 -9.48 12.47 -1.46
N ILE A 66 -10.29 13.50 -1.79
CA ILE A 66 -10.88 13.72 -3.13
C ILE A 66 -10.26 14.96 -3.80
N LEU A 67 -9.16 15.52 -3.26
CA LEU A 67 -8.39 16.51 -4.01
C LEU A 67 -7.78 15.77 -5.20
N ALA A 68 -8.37 15.95 -6.39
CA ALA A 68 -8.03 15.33 -7.67
C ALA A 68 -6.55 14.91 -7.77
N LEU A 69 -6.21 13.75 -7.22
CA LEU A 69 -4.87 13.20 -7.29
C LEU A 69 -4.68 12.80 -8.75
N GLN A 70 -3.64 13.34 -9.37
CA GLN A 70 -3.35 13.14 -10.77
C GLN A 70 -2.13 12.24 -10.92
N ILE A 71 -2.20 11.36 -11.91
CA ILE A 71 -1.07 10.53 -12.32
C ILE A 71 -0.18 11.34 -13.24
N PHE A 72 1.12 11.39 -12.95
CA PHE A 72 2.13 12.00 -13.80
C PHE A 72 3.19 10.97 -14.17
N GLU A 73 3.75 11.08 -15.38
CA GLU A 73 4.90 10.30 -15.79
C GLU A 73 6.16 11.16 -15.70
N HIS A 74 7.04 10.82 -14.75
CA HIS A 74 8.31 11.50 -14.58
C HIS A 74 9.42 10.75 -15.36
N PRO A 75 10.26 11.45 -16.16
CA PRO A 75 11.26 10.81 -17.04
C PRO A 75 12.25 9.85 -16.37
N LYS A 76 12.44 9.96 -15.04
CA LYS A 76 13.34 9.08 -14.26
C LYS A 76 12.65 8.22 -13.21
N LEU A 77 11.50 8.68 -12.69
CA LEU A 77 10.84 8.05 -11.55
C LEU A 77 9.66 7.16 -12.00
N GLY A 78 9.30 7.23 -13.28
CA GLY A 78 8.15 6.53 -13.82
C GLY A 78 6.85 7.21 -13.39
N VAL A 79 5.82 6.39 -13.18
CA VAL A 79 4.48 6.84 -12.81
C VAL A 79 4.46 7.29 -11.35
N VAL A 80 4.06 8.53 -11.11
CA VAL A 80 3.98 9.14 -9.77
C VAL A 80 2.61 9.76 -9.53
N VAL A 81 2.18 9.77 -8.27
CA VAL A 81 0.95 10.45 -7.82
C VAL A 81 1.33 11.47 -6.74
N PRO A 82 1.59 12.73 -7.11
CA PRO A 82 2.00 13.75 -6.15
C PRO A 82 0.90 14.01 -5.12
N GLY A 83 1.30 14.13 -3.86
CA GLY A 83 0.38 14.46 -2.76
C GLY A 83 -0.34 13.27 -2.14
N ILE A 84 0.03 12.03 -2.48
CA ILE A 84 -0.39 10.84 -1.71
C ILE A 84 0.18 10.91 -0.29
N SER A 85 -0.60 10.41 0.66
CA SER A 85 -0.15 10.20 2.03
C SER A 85 0.82 9.03 2.07
N GLU A 86 2.00 9.28 2.61
CA GLU A 86 3.02 8.28 2.91
C GLU A 86 3.20 8.24 4.42
N CYS A 87 2.73 7.16 5.05
CA CYS A 87 2.81 6.96 6.48
C CYS A 87 4.08 6.16 6.81
N PRO A 88 5.01 6.70 7.62
CA PRO A 88 6.12 5.90 8.13
C PRO A 88 5.57 4.84 9.10
N VAL A 89 6.08 3.62 9.00
CA VAL A 89 5.72 2.49 9.87
C VAL A 89 6.97 1.80 10.39
N GLU A 90 6.95 1.42 11.66
CA GLU A 90 8.08 0.78 12.35
C GLU A 90 7.80 -0.68 12.72
N SER A 91 6.54 -1.13 12.65
CA SER A 91 6.17 -2.52 12.92
C SER A 91 4.97 -2.99 12.08
N VAL A 92 4.70 -4.30 12.12
CA VAL A 92 3.58 -4.94 11.42
C VAL A 92 2.23 -4.41 11.95
N GLU A 93 2.15 -4.11 13.25
CA GLU A 93 0.94 -3.65 13.92
C GLU A 93 0.57 -2.19 13.58
N GLU A 94 1.51 -1.42 13.03
CA GLU A 94 1.28 -0.04 12.58
C GLU A 94 0.78 0.05 11.13
N VAL A 95 0.86 -1.04 10.38
CA VAL A 95 0.34 -1.14 8.99
C VAL A 95 -1.15 -1.44 8.99
#